data_AF-A0A554MY65-F1
#
_entry.id   AF-A0A554MY65-F1
#
_cell.length_a   1.000
_cell.length_b   1.000
_cell.length_c   1.000
_cell.angle_alpha   90.00
_cell.angle_beta   90.00
_cell.angle_gamma   90.00
#
_symmetry.space_group_name_H-M   'P 1'
#
loop_
_entity.id
_entity.type
_entity.pdbx_description
1 polymer ?
#
loop_
_entity_poly.entity_id
_entity_poly.type
_entity_poly.pdbx_seq_one_letter_code
_entity_poly.pdbx_strand_id
1 'polypeptide(L)'
;MVGCLAAGVTPVVAGASAAFLGSITSSAVLGLVFAGRTVQLLRATGQVSLPAAVLTTVFGGWFMLAPLLYDVGFLATAGTQSAGMLISTFSLYVVIAGLSDGPA
;
A
#
# COMPACT_ATOMS: atom_id res chain seq x y z
N MET A 1 -4.34 5.39 2.90
CA MET A 1 -3.95 5.48 4.33
C MET A 1 -4.54 4.37 5.19
N VAL A 2 -5.88 4.20 5.23
CA VAL A 2 -6.52 3.12 6.02
C VAL A 2 -5.97 1.73 5.65
N GLY A 3 -5.81 1.43 4.36
CA GLY A 3 -5.20 0.18 3.92
C GLY A 3 -3.78 -0.03 4.47
N CYS A 4 -2.93 1.00 4.46
CA CYS A 4 -1.55 0.88 4.96
C CYS A 4 -1.52 0.62 6.48
N LEU A 5 -2.40 1.27 7.24
CA LEU A 5 -2.56 1.01 8.68
C LEU A 5 -3.06 -0.42 8.93
N ALA A 6 -4.07 -0.87 8.19
CA ALA A 6 -4.57 -2.23 8.29
C ALA A 6 -3.49 -3.27 7.95
N ALA A 7 -2.70 -3.04 6.89
CA ALA A 7 -1.57 -3.90 6.52
C ALA A 7 -0.52 -3.99 7.63
N GLY A 8 -0.17 -2.88 8.28
CA GLY A 8 0.81 -2.85 9.37
C GLY A 8 0.32 -3.48 10.68
N VAL A 9 -0.98 -3.37 10.99
CA VAL A 9 -1.55 -3.83 12.27
C VAL A 9 -1.92 -5.32 12.23
N THR A 10 -2.40 -5.83 11.09
CA THR A 10 -2.85 -7.24 10.98
C THR A 10 -1.78 -8.25 11.41
N PRO A 11 -0.50 -8.15 10.98
CA PRO A 11 0.56 -9.09 11.39
C PRO A 11 0.85 -9.05 12.89
N VAL A 12 0.70 -7.88 13.53
CA VAL A 12 0.95 -7.70 14.97
C VAL A 12 -0.11 -8.46 15.76
N VAL A 13 -1.38 -8.28 15.40
CA VAL A 13 -2.50 -8.98 16.05
C VAL A 13 -2.44 -10.49 15.79
N ALA A 14 -1.95 -10.89 14.62
CA ALA A 14 -1.82 -12.31 14.24
C ALA A 14 -0.58 -13.01 14.85
N GLY A 15 0.26 -12.30 15.61
CA GLY A 15 1.46 -12.90 16.24
C GLY A 15 2.49 -13.42 15.23
N ALA A 16 2.64 -12.73 14.09
CA ALA A 16 3.51 -13.20 13.02
C ALA A 16 5.01 -13.12 13.36
N SER A 17 5.84 -13.84 12.59
CA SER A 17 7.29 -13.87 12.78
C SER A 17 7.92 -12.48 12.66
N ALA A 18 9.04 -12.25 13.37
CA ALA A 18 9.73 -10.96 13.37
C ALA A 18 10.17 -10.50 11.97
N ALA A 19 10.55 -11.45 11.10
CA ALA A 19 10.93 -11.16 9.72
C ALA A 19 9.76 -10.65 8.87
N PHE A 20 8.60 -11.31 8.96
CA PHE A 20 7.38 -10.86 8.26
C PHE A 20 6.90 -9.53 8.81
N LEU A 21 6.92 -9.38 10.14
CA LEU A 21 6.50 -8.15 10.81
C LEU A 21 7.37 -6.96 10.39
N GLY A 22 8.70 -7.13 10.36
CA GLY A 22 9.63 -6.10 9.90
C GLY A 22 9.40 -5.69 8.44
N SER A 23 9.17 -6.66 7.54
CA SER A 23 8.90 -6.41 6.12
C SER A 23 7.60 -5.63 5.91
N ILE A 24 6.50 -6.08 6.53
CA ILE A 24 5.19 -5.46 6.34
C ILE A 24 5.12 -4.10 7.02
N THR A 25 5.64 -3.95 8.24
CA THR A 25 5.58 -2.67 8.96
C THR A 25 6.43 -1.59 8.31
N SER A 26 7.66 -1.89 7.87
CA SER A 26 8.49 -0.92 7.13
C SER A 26 7.83 -0.48 5.83
N SER A 27 7.28 -1.44 5.07
CA SER A 27 6.51 -1.16 3.84
C SER A 27 5.23 -0.34 4.12
N ALA A 28 4.53 -0.61 5.23
CA ALA A 28 3.35 0.14 5.64
C ALA A 28 3.65 1.60 6.00
N VAL A 29 4.77 1.84 6.68
CA VAL A 29 5.25 3.20 6.99
C VAL A 29 5.58 3.95 5.69
N LEU A 30 6.34 3.34 4.78
CA LEU A 30 6.66 3.95 3.49
C LEU A 30 5.39 4.23 2.66
N GLY A 31 4.48 3.27 2.59
CA GLY A 31 3.19 3.42 1.93
C GLY A 31 2.34 4.55 2.53
N LEU A 32 2.40 4.78 3.86
CA LEU A 32 1.73 5.90 4.51
C LEU A 32 2.34 7.25 4.10
N VAL A 33 3.67 7.34 4.04
CA VAL A 33 4.37 8.57 3.63
C VAL A 33 4.00 8.93 2.19
N PHE A 34 4.06 7.96 1.26
CA PHE A 34 3.72 8.22 -0.14
C PHE A 34 2.23 8.56 -0.30
N ALA A 35 1.33 7.82 0.34
CA ALA A 35 -0.10 8.15 0.29
C ALA A 35 -0.40 9.53 0.88
N GLY A 36 0.25 9.90 2.00
CA GLY A 36 0.13 11.22 2.61
C GLY A 36 0.64 12.33 1.68
N ARG A 37 1.80 12.11 1.04
CA ARG A 37 2.37 13.06 0.08
C ARG A 37 1.47 13.25 -1.15
N THR A 38 0.86 12.18 -1.66
CA THR A 38 -0.10 12.26 -2.77
C THR A 38 -1.30 13.14 -2.39
N VAL A 39 -1.87 12.96 -1.20
CA VAL A 39 -2.99 13.80 -0.72
C VAL A 39 -2.55 15.26 -0.52
N GLN A 40 -1.35 15.48 0.04
CA GLN A 40 -0.82 16.82 0.24
C GLN A 40 -0.66 17.55 -1.11
N LEU A 41 -0.05 16.90 -2.10
CA LEU A 41 0.16 17.48 -3.42
C LEU A 41 -1.17 17.74 -4.14
N LEU A 42 -2.09 16.77 -4.13
CA LEU A 42 -3.41 16.93 -4.73
C LEU A 42 -4.15 18.14 -4.14
N ARG A 43 -4.09 18.34 -2.81
CA ARG A 43 -4.72 19.50 -2.16
C ARG A 43 -4.03 20.82 -2.49
N ALA A 44 -2.71 20.81 -2.68
CA ALA A 44 -1.93 22.02 -2.91
C ALA A 44 -1.96 22.48 -4.37
N THR A 45 -1.97 21.55 -5.33
CA THR A 45 -1.79 21.85 -6.76
C THR A 45 -2.92 21.36 -7.64
N GLY A 46 -3.89 20.59 -7.10
CA GLY A 46 -4.92 19.93 -7.89
C GLY A 46 -4.41 18.77 -8.75
N GLN A 47 -3.13 18.43 -8.64
CA GLN A 47 -2.47 17.44 -9.50
C GLN A 47 -2.11 16.18 -8.71
N VAL A 48 -2.27 15.02 -9.35
CA VAL A 48 -1.86 13.73 -8.81
C VAL A 48 -0.37 13.52 -9.05
N SER A 49 0.36 13.06 -8.03
CA SER A 49 1.75 12.63 -8.19
C SER A 49 1.82 11.20 -8.76
N LEU A 50 2.09 11.07 -10.05
CA LEU A 50 2.29 9.78 -10.71
C LEU A 50 3.36 8.90 -10.03
N PRO A 51 4.58 9.41 -9.70
CA PRO A 51 5.58 8.59 -9.03
C PRO A 51 5.11 8.03 -7.68
N ALA A 52 4.45 8.86 -6.87
CA ALA A 52 3.95 8.43 -5.57
C ALA A 52 2.81 7.41 -5.71
N ALA A 53 1.92 7.58 -6.69
CA ALA A 53 0.84 6.64 -6.99
C ALA A 53 1.39 5.29 -7.44
N VAL A 54 2.37 5.26 -8.36
CA VAL A 54 3.04 4.02 -8.81
C VAL A 54 3.70 3.28 -7.65
N LEU A 55 4.49 3.98 -6.83
CA LEU A 55 5.14 3.36 -5.66
C LEU A 55 4.11 2.78 -4.68
N THR A 56 3.01 3.49 -4.46
CA THR A 56 1.94 3.01 -3.58
C THR A 56 1.28 1.74 -4.14
N THR A 57 1.10 1.64 -5.47
CA THR A 57 0.62 0.42 -6.14
C THR A 57 1.58 -0.76 -5.92
N VAL A 58 2.89 -0.53 -6.07
CA VAL A 58 3.92 -1.56 -5.85
C VAL A 58 3.88 -2.09 -4.42
N PHE A 59 3.75 -1.22 -3.41
CA PHE A 59 3.59 -1.66 -2.02
C PHE A 59 2.31 -2.45 -1.79
N GLY A 60 1.20 -2.04 -2.41
CA GLY A 60 -0.04 -2.83 -2.40
C GLY A 60 0.16 -4.24 -2.95
N GLY A 61 0.89 -4.35 -4.07
CA GLY A 61 1.34 -5.62 -4.64
C GLY A 61 2.18 -6.45 -3.66
N TRP A 62 3.16 -5.83 -3.02
CA TRP A 62 4.02 -6.49 -2.04
C TRP A 62 3.24 -7.04 -0.84
N PHE A 63 2.26 -6.32 -0.31
CA PHE A 63 1.42 -6.81 0.80
C PHE A 63 0.60 -8.05 0.42
N MET A 64 0.28 -8.23 -0.86
CA MET A 64 -0.39 -9.43 -1.34
C MET A 64 0.56 -10.62 -1.51
N LEU A 65 1.79 -10.35 -1.96
CA LEU A 65 2.80 -11.37 -2.24
C LEU A 65 3.54 -11.86 -0.99
N ALA A 66 3.85 -10.96 -0.05
CA ALA A 66 4.66 -11.28 1.12
C ALA A 66 4.12 -12.47 1.94
N PRO A 67 2.82 -12.61 2.24
CA PRO A 67 2.29 -13.77 2.95
C PRO A 67 2.55 -15.11 2.27
N LEU A 68 2.62 -15.13 0.94
CA LEU A 68 2.92 -16.33 0.16
C LEU A 68 4.39 -16.73 0.28
N LEU A 69 5.28 -15.75 0.46
CA LEU A 69 6.73 -15.96 0.61
C LEU A 69 7.11 -16.35 2.04
N TYR A 70 6.47 -15.76 3.03
CA TYR A 70 6.78 -15.98 4.45
C TYR A 70 5.91 -17.06 5.11
N ASP A 71 5.01 -17.71 4.35
CA ASP A 71 4.03 -18.72 4.79
C ASP A 71 3.46 -18.43 6.19
N VAL A 72 2.55 -17.46 6.24
CA VAL A 72 1.98 -16.95 7.49
C VAL A 72 0.54 -17.43 7.70
N GLY A 73 0.13 -17.47 8.97
CA GLY A 73 -1.21 -17.93 9.36
C GLY A 73 -2.34 -17.15 8.67
N PHE A 74 -3.51 -17.79 8.58
CA PHE A 74 -4.69 -17.31 7.85
C PHE A 74 -5.01 -15.82 8.07
N LEU A 75 -5.03 -15.37 9.33
CA LEU A 75 -5.41 -14.00 9.67
C LEU A 75 -4.40 -12.97 9.12
N ALA A 76 -3.11 -13.27 9.22
CA ALA A 76 -2.05 -12.42 8.66
C ALA A 76 -2.19 -12.35 7.14
N THR A 77 -2.33 -13.51 6.48
CA THR A 77 -2.51 -13.61 5.03
C THR A 77 -3.73 -12.83 4.55
N ALA A 78 -4.91 -13.10 5.11
CA ALA A 78 -6.15 -12.48 4.70
C ALA A 78 -6.13 -10.95 4.88
N GLY A 79 -5.66 -10.47 6.03
CA GLY A 79 -5.66 -9.03 6.30
C GLY A 79 -4.62 -8.27 5.48
N THR A 80 -3.39 -8.78 5.32
CA THR A 80 -2.39 -8.09 4.49
C THR A 80 -2.72 -8.17 3.00
N GLN A 81 -3.25 -9.30 2.51
CA GLN A 81 -3.70 -9.40 1.11
C GLN A 81 -4.88 -8.47 0.83
N SER A 82 -5.88 -8.42 1.71
CA SER A 82 -7.02 -7.51 1.56
C SER A 82 -6.59 -6.05 1.58
N ALA A 83 -5.71 -5.69 2.52
CA ALA A 83 -5.14 -4.34 2.58
C ALA A 83 -4.31 -4.00 1.32
N GLY A 84 -3.50 -4.94 0.87
CA GLY A 84 -2.70 -4.83 -0.36
C GLY A 84 -3.55 -4.62 -1.60
N MET A 85 -4.65 -5.37 -1.73
CA MET A 85 -5.61 -5.24 -2.82
C MET A 85 -6.22 -3.84 -2.83
N LEU A 86 -6.74 -3.35 -1.71
CA LEU A 86 -7.32 -2.02 -1.60
C LEU A 86 -6.32 -0.91 -2.00
N ILE A 87 -5.09 -1.00 -1.49
CA ILE A 87 -4.03 -0.03 -1.80
C ILE A 87 -3.67 -0.09 -3.28
N SER A 88 -3.47 -1.28 -3.83
CA SER A 88 -3.04 -1.49 -5.20
C SER A 88 -4.10 -1.02 -6.19
N THR A 89 -5.36 -1.44 -6.02
CA THR A 89 -6.46 -1.05 -6.91
C THR A 89 -6.68 0.46 -6.90
N PHE A 90 -6.73 1.08 -5.71
CA PHE A 90 -6.94 2.53 -5.62
C PHE A 90 -5.78 3.31 -6.23
N SER A 91 -4.54 2.91 -5.93
CA SER A 91 -3.36 3.62 -6.43
C SER A 91 -3.18 3.43 -7.93
N LEU A 92 -3.51 2.25 -8.46
CA LEU A 92 -3.53 1.98 -9.90
C LEU A 92 -4.57 2.84 -10.61
N TYR A 93 -5.77 2.98 -10.05
CA TYR A 93 -6.78 3.90 -10.58
C TYR A 93 -6.24 5.34 -10.66
N VAL A 94 -5.58 5.81 -9.59
CA VAL A 94 -4.97 7.13 -9.53
C VAL A 94 -3.85 7.29 -10.57
N VAL A 95 -3.06 6.24 -10.84
CA VAL A 95 -2.08 6.22 -11.94
C VAL A 95 -2.78 6.38 -13.29
N ILE A 96 -3.82 5.58 -13.57
CA ILE A 96 -4.57 5.64 -14.84
C ILE A 96 -5.18 7.03 -15.05
N ALA A 97 -5.77 7.61 -14.00
CA ALA A 97 -6.32 8.96 -14.05
C ALA A 97 -5.22 9.98 -14.38
N GLY A 98 -4.09 9.96 -13.67
CA GLY A 98 -2.98 10.87 -13.93
C GLY A 98 -2.34 10.72 -15.31
N LEU A 99 -2.39 9.53 -15.93
CA LEU A 99 -1.94 9.31 -17.31
C LEU A 99 -2.97 9.79 -18.34
N SER A 100 -4.25 9.67 -18.01
CA SER A 100 -5.37 10.06 -18.88
C SER A 100 -5.56 11.58 -18.94
N ASP A 101 -5.14 12.29 -17.89
CA ASP A 101 -5.14 13.76 -17.80
C ASP A 101 -3.83 14.40 -18.35
N GLY A 102 -2.91 13.60 -18.93
CA GLY A 102 -1.68 14.08 -19.60
C GLY A 102 -1.96 14.83 -20.92
N PRO A 103 -1.03 15.68 -21.41
CA PRO A 103 -1.35 16.85 -22.23
C PRO A 103 -2.06 16.51 -23.55
N ALA A 104 -3.12 17.25 -23.84
CA ALA A 104 -3.69 17.43 -25.17
C ALA A 104 -2.77 18.29 -26.05
#